data_AF-A0A2D6SV04-F1
#
_entry.id   AF-A0A2D6SV04-F1
#
_cell.length_a   1.000
_cell.length_b   1.000
_cell.length_c   1.000
_cell.angle_alpha   90.00
_cell.angle_beta   90.00
_cell.angle_gamma   90.00
#
_symmetry.space_group_name_H-M   'P 1'
#
loop_
_entity.id
_entity.type
_entity.pdbx_description
1 polymer ?
#
loop_
_entity_poly.entity_id
_entity_poly.type
_entity_poly.pdbx_seq_one_letter_code
_entity_poly.pdbx_strand_id
1 'polypeptide(L)'
;KETNQIVDEAREIVAALYADGILAKTSGSLLDENGRPLLNANMTAYDQHIHPIENLLFRMFKYDAVATIAGAQHFSPVRTHWYGHAQLMETYNRVRQEAKQLRFQHELEKKLGIKIKQRPPYRYSHETGHEFDEMWKDPEKYREQVRKFYSEINK
;
A
#
# COMPACT_ATOMS: atom_id res chain seq x y z
N LYS A 1 -22.35 5.58 -4.23
CA LYS A 1 -22.83 4.25 -3.76
C LYS A 1 -22.01 3.14 -4.41
N GLU A 2 -21.91 3.11 -5.74
CA GLU A 2 -21.10 2.12 -6.49
C GLU A 2 -19.61 2.11 -6.11
N THR A 3 -18.97 3.27 -5.98
CA THR A 3 -17.57 3.37 -5.55
C THR A 3 -17.30 2.64 -4.23
N ASN A 4 -18.18 2.80 -3.25
CA ASN A 4 -18.02 2.15 -1.94
C ASN A 4 -18.22 0.64 -2.05
N GLN A 5 -19.13 0.17 -2.91
CA GLN A 5 -19.33 -1.26 -3.15
C GLN A 5 -18.07 -1.91 -3.74
N ILE A 6 -17.40 -1.25 -4.69
CA ILE A 6 -16.14 -1.75 -5.26
C ILE A 6 -15.05 -1.84 -4.18
N VAL A 7 -14.98 -0.85 -3.29
CA VAL A 7 -14.05 -0.87 -2.15
C VAL A 7 -14.37 -2.00 -1.19
N ASP A 8 -15.63 -2.19 -0.85
CA ASP A 8 -16.09 -3.26 0.04
C ASP A 8 -15.80 -4.65 -0.57
N GLU A 9 -16.01 -4.85 -1.87
CA GLU A 9 -15.67 -6.10 -2.54
C GLU A 9 -14.17 -6.42 -2.44
N ALA A 10 -13.29 -5.44 -2.66
CA ALA A 10 -11.85 -5.66 -2.50
C ALA A 10 -11.48 -5.95 -1.04
N ARG A 11 -12.16 -5.29 -0.09
CA ARG A 11 -11.97 -5.52 1.34
C ARG A 11 -12.31 -6.96 1.70
N GLU A 12 -13.41 -7.50 1.17
CA GLU A 12 -13.81 -8.89 1.38
C GLU A 12 -12.82 -9.89 0.75
N ILE A 13 -12.24 -9.57 -0.42
CA ILE A 13 -11.18 -10.39 -1.01
C ILE A 13 -9.96 -10.50 -0.09
N VAL A 14 -9.51 -9.37 0.46
CA VAL A 14 -8.35 -9.35 1.37
C VAL A 14 -8.71 -10.05 2.70
N ALA A 15 -9.90 -9.82 3.24
CA ALA A 15 -10.39 -10.51 4.44
C ALA A 15 -10.42 -12.03 4.26
N ALA A 16 -10.85 -12.51 3.08
CA ALA A 16 -10.85 -13.94 2.78
C ALA A 16 -9.43 -14.54 2.78
N LEU A 17 -8.41 -13.80 2.31
CA LEU A 17 -7.03 -14.27 2.36
C LEU A 17 -6.48 -14.41 3.78
N TYR A 18 -6.93 -13.56 4.70
CA TYR A 18 -6.64 -13.72 6.13
C TYR A 18 -7.38 -14.91 6.74
N ALA A 19 -8.66 -15.08 6.41
CA ALA A 19 -9.46 -16.21 6.87
C ALA A 19 -8.89 -17.56 6.40
N ASP A 20 -8.35 -17.60 5.19
CA ASP A 20 -7.68 -18.77 4.61
C ASP A 20 -6.27 -19.00 5.18
N GLY A 21 -5.76 -18.10 6.03
CA GLY A 21 -4.41 -18.19 6.59
C GLY A 21 -3.28 -17.98 5.57
N ILE A 22 -3.60 -17.47 4.38
CA ILE A 22 -2.62 -17.18 3.32
C ILE A 22 -1.83 -15.91 3.69
N LEU A 23 -2.51 -14.92 4.26
CA LEU A 23 -1.88 -13.73 4.82
C LEU A 23 -1.62 -13.92 6.32
N ALA A 24 -0.40 -13.61 6.74
CA ALA A 24 -0.03 -13.55 8.15
C ALA A 24 -0.32 -12.15 8.72
N LYS A 25 -0.77 -12.10 9.97
CA LYS A 25 -0.90 -10.84 10.71
C LYS A 25 0.50 -10.31 11.04
N THR A 26 0.81 -9.11 10.60
CA THR A 26 2.02 -8.37 10.96
C THR A 26 1.68 -7.29 11.98
N SER A 27 2.70 -6.69 12.60
CA SER A 27 2.52 -5.53 13.50
C SER A 27 1.89 -4.32 12.81
N GLY A 28 2.02 -4.24 11.48
CA GLY A 28 1.38 -3.22 10.64
C GLY A 28 0.05 -3.64 10.05
N SER A 29 -0.34 -4.93 10.14
CA SER A 29 -1.57 -5.42 9.49
C SER A 29 -2.77 -4.62 9.95
N LEU A 30 -3.49 -4.07 8.98
CA LEU A 30 -4.60 -3.17 9.22
C LEU A 30 -5.81 -4.03 9.54
N LEU A 31 -5.91 -4.75 10.66
CA LEU A 31 -7.10 -5.56 10.97
C LEU A 31 -7.90 -4.92 12.11
N ASP A 32 -9.23 -4.88 11.95
CA ASP A 32 -10.16 -4.46 12.99
C ASP A 32 -10.38 -5.59 14.00
N GLU A 33 -11.14 -5.29 15.07
CA GLU A 33 -11.51 -6.26 16.12
C GLU A 33 -12.21 -7.52 15.55
N ASN A 34 -12.81 -7.40 14.36
CA ASN A 34 -13.49 -8.49 13.66
C ASN A 34 -12.60 -9.19 12.63
N GLY A 35 -11.31 -8.86 12.57
CA GLY A 35 -10.35 -9.46 11.64
C GLY A 35 -10.49 -8.97 10.20
N ARG A 36 -11.15 -7.84 9.96
CA ARG A 36 -11.32 -7.25 8.62
C ARG A 36 -10.33 -6.12 8.39
N PRO A 37 -9.87 -5.90 7.15
CA PRO A 37 -8.98 -4.79 6.84
C PRO A 37 -9.55 -3.43 7.30
N LEU A 38 -8.86 -2.69 8.15
CA LEU A 38 -9.20 -1.35 8.60
C LEU A 38 -8.98 -0.39 7.43
N LEU A 39 -10.07 0.26 7.04
CA LEU A 39 -10.03 1.39 6.12
C LEU A 39 -9.85 2.69 6.92
N ASN A 40 -8.94 2.71 7.90
CA ASN A 40 -8.60 3.92 8.64
C ASN A 40 -7.24 4.45 8.18
N ALA A 41 -7.14 5.76 7.99
CA ALA A 41 -5.96 6.43 7.45
C ALA A 41 -4.90 6.68 8.53
N ASN A 42 -4.68 5.73 9.43
CA ASN A 42 -3.59 5.83 10.39
C ASN A 42 -2.28 5.60 9.62
N MET A 43 -1.27 6.43 9.90
CA MET A 43 -0.07 6.69 9.09
C MET A 43 0.81 5.48 8.70
N THR A 44 0.47 4.26 9.12
CA THR A 44 1.23 3.03 8.91
C THR A 44 0.80 2.21 7.70
N ALA A 45 -0.24 2.62 6.97
CA ALA A 45 -0.72 1.89 5.79
C ALA A 45 0.16 2.06 4.52
N TYR A 46 1.25 2.83 4.60
CA TYR A 46 2.33 2.86 3.59
C TYR A 46 3.60 2.16 4.08
N ASP A 47 3.57 1.58 5.28
CA ASP A 47 4.74 1.02 5.92
C ASP A 47 5.18 -0.27 5.22
N GLN A 48 6.48 -0.51 5.23
CA GLN A 48 7.12 -1.74 4.75
C GLN A 48 6.67 -2.99 5.54
N HIS A 49 5.95 -2.79 6.64
CA HIS A 49 5.44 -3.82 7.56
C HIS A 49 4.08 -4.41 7.16
N ILE A 50 3.44 -3.95 6.07
CA ILE A 50 2.19 -4.54 5.54
C ILE A 50 2.41 -5.32 4.24
N HIS A 51 1.52 -6.25 3.94
CA HIS A 51 1.56 -7.01 2.69
C HIS A 51 1.22 -6.10 1.49
N PRO A 52 1.84 -6.26 0.30
CA PRO A 52 1.56 -5.42 -0.88
C PRO A 52 0.07 -5.28 -1.23
N ILE A 53 -0.70 -6.35 -1.05
CA ILE A 53 -2.16 -6.34 -1.28
C ILE A 53 -2.92 -5.42 -0.32
N GLU A 54 -2.46 -5.27 0.92
CA GLU A 54 -3.04 -4.33 1.89
C GLU A 54 -2.77 -2.88 1.48
N ASN A 55 -1.58 -2.60 0.95
CA ASN A 55 -1.24 -1.28 0.42
C ASN A 55 -2.11 -0.92 -0.80
N LEU A 56 -2.35 -1.88 -1.70
CA LEU A 56 -3.29 -1.69 -2.81
C LEU A 56 -4.70 -1.37 -2.32
N LEU A 57 -5.22 -2.11 -1.33
CA LEU A 57 -6.53 -1.83 -0.74
C LEU A 57 -6.57 -0.44 -0.10
N PHE A 58 -5.53 -0.05 0.63
CA PHE A 58 -5.46 1.26 1.26
C PHE A 58 -5.42 2.39 0.24
N ARG A 59 -4.58 2.28 -0.80
CA ARG A 59 -4.55 3.24 -1.91
C ARG A 59 -5.91 3.37 -2.57
N MET A 60 -6.56 2.24 -2.84
CA MET A 60 -7.88 2.22 -3.48
C MET A 60 -8.92 2.99 -2.66
N PHE A 61 -8.96 2.74 -1.36
CA PHE A 61 -9.88 3.40 -0.44
C PHE A 61 -9.54 4.89 -0.26
N LYS A 62 -8.28 5.22 0.04
CA LYS A 62 -7.89 6.56 0.48
C LYS A 62 -7.74 7.55 -0.68
N TYR A 63 -7.30 7.08 -1.84
CA TYR A 63 -7.01 7.94 -2.99
C TYR A 63 -8.02 7.76 -4.11
N ASP A 64 -8.14 6.56 -4.67
CA ASP A 64 -8.89 6.35 -5.91
C ASP A 64 -10.40 6.57 -5.68
N ALA A 65 -10.95 6.00 -4.60
CA ALA A 65 -12.35 6.17 -4.23
C ALA A 65 -12.68 7.62 -3.83
N VAL A 66 -11.81 8.26 -3.04
CA VAL A 66 -11.97 9.67 -2.64
C VAL A 66 -11.90 10.60 -3.85
N ALA A 67 -10.96 10.37 -4.78
CA ALA A 67 -10.85 11.17 -6.00
C ALA A 67 -12.10 11.03 -6.88
N THR A 68 -12.65 9.81 -7.00
CA THR A 68 -13.90 9.54 -7.72
C THR A 68 -15.08 10.30 -7.11
N ILE A 69 -15.27 10.18 -5.78
CA ILE A 69 -16.38 10.81 -5.07
C ILE A 69 -16.26 12.33 -5.09
N ALA A 70 -15.07 12.87 -4.79
CA ALA A 70 -14.83 14.30 -4.81
C ALA A 70 -14.96 14.88 -6.22
N GLY A 71 -14.52 14.16 -7.26
CA GLY A 71 -14.74 14.54 -8.65
C GLY A 71 -16.23 14.69 -8.97
N ALA A 72 -17.04 13.73 -8.55
CA ALA A 72 -18.48 13.74 -8.79
C ALA A 72 -19.17 14.89 -8.04
N GLN A 73 -18.78 15.13 -6.79
CA GLN A 73 -19.30 16.23 -5.96
C GLN A 73 -18.99 17.61 -6.55
N HIS A 74 -17.85 17.77 -7.22
CA HIS A 74 -17.45 19.03 -7.86
C HIS A 74 -17.81 19.06 -9.36
N PHE A 75 -18.65 18.14 -9.84
CA PHE A 75 -19.05 18.03 -11.25
C PHE A 75 -17.86 18.07 -12.22
N SER A 76 -16.74 17.44 -11.86
CA SER A 76 -15.55 17.35 -12.68
C SER A 76 -15.52 15.99 -13.39
N PRO A 77 -15.88 15.90 -14.69
CA PRO A 77 -15.92 14.62 -15.40
C PRO A 77 -14.53 14.01 -15.50
N VAL A 78 -13.51 14.85 -15.71
CA VAL A 78 -12.11 14.43 -15.81
C VAL A 78 -11.62 13.80 -14.50
N ARG A 79 -11.88 14.46 -13.37
CA ARG A 79 -11.48 13.93 -12.06
C ARG A 79 -12.26 12.67 -11.69
N THR A 80 -13.55 12.65 -11.99
CA THR A 80 -14.41 11.51 -11.67
C THR A 80 -14.04 10.27 -12.48
N HIS A 81 -13.83 10.42 -13.79
CA HIS A 81 -13.59 9.28 -14.68
C HIS A 81 -12.11 8.92 -14.76
N TRP A 82 -11.25 9.82 -15.23
CA TRP A 82 -9.86 9.49 -15.57
C TRP A 82 -8.97 9.37 -14.35
N TYR A 83 -9.12 10.28 -13.39
CA TYR A 83 -8.28 10.31 -12.18
C TYR A 83 -8.95 9.69 -10.96
N GLY A 84 -10.17 9.18 -11.10
CA GLY A 84 -10.94 8.54 -10.04
C GLY A 84 -11.28 7.12 -10.42
N HIS A 85 -12.36 6.97 -11.20
CA HIS A 85 -12.95 5.67 -11.49
C HIS A 85 -12.01 4.74 -12.27
N ALA A 86 -11.25 5.26 -13.24
CA ALA A 86 -10.29 4.46 -13.98
C ALA A 86 -9.18 3.90 -13.05
N GLN A 87 -8.66 4.73 -12.14
CA GLN A 87 -7.66 4.30 -11.15
C GLN A 87 -8.27 3.31 -10.15
N LEU A 88 -9.50 3.56 -9.70
CA LEU A 88 -10.24 2.67 -8.81
C LEU A 88 -10.38 1.26 -9.43
N MET A 89 -10.79 1.18 -10.69
CA MET A 89 -10.95 -0.08 -11.40
C MET A 89 -9.61 -0.77 -11.67
N GLU A 90 -8.56 -0.01 -11.97
CA GLU A 90 -7.20 -0.55 -12.11
C GLU A 90 -6.74 -1.19 -10.79
N THR A 91 -6.84 -0.47 -9.68
CA THR A 91 -6.41 -0.97 -8.37
C THR A 91 -7.25 -2.17 -7.93
N TYR A 92 -8.57 -2.15 -8.15
CA TYR A 92 -9.46 -3.28 -7.89
C TYR A 92 -9.03 -4.54 -8.66
N ASN A 93 -8.74 -4.41 -9.96
CA ASN A 93 -8.27 -5.52 -10.77
C ASN A 93 -6.91 -6.04 -10.31
N ARG A 94 -6.01 -5.16 -9.88
CA ARG A 94 -4.73 -5.55 -9.27
C ARG A 94 -4.93 -6.35 -7.98
N VAL A 95 -5.82 -5.91 -7.08
CA VAL A 95 -6.16 -6.66 -5.85
C VAL A 95 -6.68 -8.07 -6.20
N ARG A 96 -7.58 -8.18 -7.18
CA ARG A 96 -8.10 -9.48 -7.64
C ARG A 96 -7.01 -10.39 -8.20
N GLN A 97 -6.10 -9.83 -8.98
CA GLN A 97 -5.01 -10.59 -9.58
C GLN A 97 -4.02 -11.06 -8.52
N GLU A 98 -3.64 -10.18 -7.60
CA GLU A 98 -2.74 -10.48 -6.49
C GLU A 98 -3.31 -11.58 -5.59
N ALA A 99 -4.60 -11.49 -5.25
CA ALA A 99 -5.27 -12.51 -4.47
C ALA A 99 -5.26 -13.88 -5.15
N LYS A 100 -5.46 -13.93 -6.48
CA LYS A 100 -5.33 -15.18 -7.26
C LYS A 100 -3.90 -15.72 -7.23
N GLN A 101 -2.90 -14.86 -7.36
CA GLN A 101 -1.50 -15.25 -7.32
C GLN A 101 -1.12 -15.82 -5.95
N LEU A 102 -1.53 -15.16 -4.85
CA LEU A 102 -1.29 -15.63 -3.49
C LEU A 102 -1.92 -16.99 -3.22
N ARG A 103 -3.17 -17.19 -3.63
CA ARG A 103 -3.85 -18.50 -3.53
C ARG A 103 -3.12 -19.58 -4.33
N PHE A 104 -2.71 -19.25 -5.55
CA PHE A 104 -1.97 -20.18 -6.40
C PHE A 104 -0.61 -20.55 -5.80
N GLN A 105 0.14 -19.58 -5.29
CA GLN A 105 1.41 -19.81 -4.60
C GLN A 105 1.21 -20.69 -3.37
N HIS A 106 0.22 -20.40 -2.54
CA HIS A 106 -0.09 -21.20 -1.34
C HIS A 106 -0.40 -22.67 -1.68
N GLU A 107 -1.21 -22.91 -2.72
CA GLU A 107 -1.51 -24.27 -3.19
C GLU A 107 -0.28 -24.99 -3.76
N LEU A 108 0.60 -24.27 -4.46
CA LEU A 108 1.86 -24.82 -4.94
C LEU A 108 2.81 -25.20 -3.80
N GLU A 109 2.96 -24.33 -2.79
CA GLU A 109 3.76 -24.61 -1.60
C GLU A 109 3.29 -25.88 -0.88
N LYS A 110 1.97 -26.01 -0.72
CA LYS A 110 1.33 -27.17 -0.11
C LYS A 110 1.57 -28.47 -0.90
N LYS A 111 1.49 -28.40 -2.23
CA LYS A 111 1.69 -29.58 -3.11
C LYS A 111 3.15 -30.00 -3.23
N LEU A 112 4.06 -29.04 -3.31
CA LEU A 112 5.49 -29.29 -3.51
C LEU A 112 6.25 -29.49 -2.19
N GLY A 113 5.65 -29.12 -1.05
CA GLY A 113 6.34 -29.15 0.24
C GLY A 113 7.47 -28.12 0.35
N ILE A 114 7.48 -27.11 -0.51
CA ILE A 114 8.50 -26.05 -0.56
C ILE A 114 7.90 -24.79 0.04
N LYS A 115 8.63 -24.13 0.95
CA LYS A 115 8.28 -22.77 1.39
C LYS A 115 8.97 -21.75 0.48
N ILE A 116 8.21 -20.92 -0.21
CA ILE A 116 8.75 -19.81 -1.00
C ILE A 116 9.21 -18.75 0.00
N LYS A 117 10.53 -18.49 0.02
CA LYS A 117 11.11 -17.48 0.90
C LYS A 117 10.68 -16.09 0.42
N GLN A 118 9.76 -15.47 1.15
CA GLN A 118 9.48 -14.04 0.95
C GLN A 118 10.75 -13.24 1.26
N ARG A 119 11.11 -12.32 0.36
CA ARG A 119 12.19 -11.37 0.66
C ARG A 119 11.70 -10.46 1.79
N PRO A 120 12.52 -10.21 2.82
CA PRO A 120 12.15 -9.21 3.80
C PRO A 120 11.94 -7.88 3.09
N PRO A 121 11.01 -7.04 3.56
CA PRO A 121 10.87 -5.69 3.03
C PRO A 121 12.21 -4.95 3.07
N TYR A 122 12.40 -4.00 2.16
CA TYR A 122 13.55 -3.10 2.23
C TYR A 122 13.53 -2.44 3.61
N ARG A 123 14.55 -2.67 4.43
CA ARG A 123 14.67 -2.03 5.74
C ARG A 123 15.51 -0.79 5.53
N TYR A 124 14.96 0.38 5.82
CA TYR A 124 15.77 1.59 5.88
C TYR A 124 16.92 1.37 6.86
N SER A 125 18.11 1.86 6.51
CA SER A 125 19.31 1.72 7.35
C SER A 125 19.16 2.48 8.67
N HIS A 126 18.31 3.50 8.69
CA HIS A 126 17.90 4.30 9.85
C HIS A 126 16.38 4.54 9.76
N GLU A 127 15.69 4.73 10.88
CA GLU A 127 14.26 5.08 10.87
C GLU A 127 14.06 6.42 10.15
N THR A 128 13.42 6.39 8.98
CA THR A 128 13.18 7.57 8.17
C THR A 128 12.13 8.46 8.85
N GLY A 129 12.48 9.73 9.03
CA GLY A 129 11.67 10.71 9.77
C GLY A 129 12.51 11.61 10.67
N HIS A 130 13.60 11.08 11.22
CA HIS A 130 14.56 11.82 12.06
C HIS A 130 15.85 12.22 11.32
N GLU A 131 16.00 11.80 10.06
CA GLU A 131 17.15 12.16 9.20
C GLU A 131 17.28 13.68 9.00
N PHE A 132 16.16 14.39 9.11
CA PHE A 132 16.12 15.86 9.09
C PHE A 132 16.30 16.50 10.47
N ASP A 133 16.20 15.76 11.56
CA ASP A 133 16.34 16.33 12.91
C ASP A 133 17.76 16.82 13.18
N GLU A 134 18.76 16.15 12.59
CA GLU A 134 20.13 16.65 12.58
C GLU A 134 20.34 17.77 11.55
N MET A 135 19.59 17.75 10.44
CA MET A 135 19.63 18.81 9.42
C MET A 135 19.20 20.18 9.98
N TRP A 136 18.21 20.21 10.87
CA TRP A 136 17.76 21.44 11.52
C TRP A 136 18.72 21.95 12.60
N LYS A 137 19.63 21.11 13.09
CA LYS A 137 20.65 21.50 14.08
C LYS A 137 21.87 22.17 13.44
N ASP A 138 22.24 21.78 12.22
CA ASP A 138 23.33 22.41 11.46
C ASP A 138 23.06 22.41 9.94
N PRO A 139 22.39 23.47 9.43
CA PRO A 139 21.99 23.57 8.03
C PRO A 139 23.17 23.70 7.04
N GLU A 140 24.31 24.22 7.48
CA GLU A 140 25.49 24.42 6.64
C GLU A 140 26.15 23.09 6.30
N LYS A 141 26.30 22.21 7.30
CA LYS A 141 26.86 20.86 7.13
C LYS A 141 26.05 20.02 6.13
N TYR A 142 24.72 20.13 6.15
CA TYR A 142 23.87 19.43 5.19
C TYR A 142 24.02 19.97 3.77
N ARG A 143 24.08 21.31 3.59
CA ARG A 143 24.31 21.93 2.27
C ARG A 143 25.64 21.47 1.65
N GLU A 144 26.66 21.28 2.47
CA GLU A 144 27.95 20.79 2.03
C GLU A 144 27.91 19.32 1.58
N GLN A 145 27.21 18.46 2.34
CA GLN A 145 26.96 17.07 1.95
C GLN A 145 26.17 16.96 0.64
N VAL A 146 25.12 17.79 0.48
CA VAL A 146 24.32 17.84 -0.74
C VAL A 146 25.17 18.31 -1.94
N ARG A 147 25.98 19.36 -1.77
CA ARG A 147 26.93 19.81 -2.82
C ARG A 147 27.90 18.71 -3.22
N LYS A 148 28.45 17.99 -2.24
CA LYS A 148 29.39 16.89 -2.48
C LYS A 148 28.72 15.76 -3.26
N PHE A 149 27.52 15.35 -2.86
CA PHE A 149 26.71 14.34 -3.56
C PHE A 149 26.42 14.74 -5.03
N TYR A 150 25.98 15.98 -5.26
CA TYR A 150 25.75 16.48 -6.63
C TYR A 150 27.04 16.58 -7.46
N SER A 151 28.20 16.80 -6.84
CA SER A 151 29.49 16.80 -7.54
C SER A 151 29.98 15.40 -7.90
N GLU A 152 29.56 14.37 -7.17
CA GLU A 152 29.90 12.97 -7.43
C GLU A 152 29.01 12.35 -8.52
N ILE A 153 27.74 12.77 -8.61
CA ILE A 153 26.81 12.31 -9.66
C ILE A 153 27.11 12.94 -11.03
N ASN A 154 27.64 14.16 -11.04
CA ASN A 154 27.95 14.91 -12.27
C ASN A 154 29.39 14.66 -12.79
N LYS A 155 30.07 13.61 -12.33
CA LYS A 155 31.35 13.11 -12.86
C LYS A 155 31.12 11.87 -13.70
#